data_AF-A0A4Y8K2P0-F1
#
_entry.id   AF-A0A4Y8K2P0-F1
#
_cell.length_a   1.000
_cell.length_b   1.000
_cell.length_c   1.000
_cell.angle_alpha   90.00
_cell.angle_beta   90.00
_cell.angle_gamma   90.00
#
_symmetry.space_group_name_H-M   'P 1'
#
loop_
_entity.id
_entity.type
_entity.pdbx_description
1 polymer ?
#
loop_
_entity_poly.entity_id
_entity_poly.type
_entity_poly.pdbx_seq_one_letter_code
_entity_poly.pdbx_strand_id
1 'polypeptide(L)'
;MSLRRNQFPEFLAFFWGSAVGLGIDLLGFGIFMWTGLVVWQANAVSSTLSITAVYFLVTRYSFRAHSQVFTYVVFVAWYGCSIVAFSVLIQYATTASDWEPMVWKLLSVPVSFAINYIFSRWLFRRGGTGIASTGPVPAQLEP
;
A
#
# COMPACT_ATOMS: atom_id res chain seq x y z
N MET A 1 -18.80 23.22 17.58
CA MET A 1 -18.35 21.83 17.82
C MET A 1 -18.82 20.98 16.64
N SER A 2 -18.19 21.13 15.48
CA SER A 2 -18.57 20.46 14.23
C SER A 2 -17.33 19.85 13.57
N LEU A 3 -17.55 18.78 12.78
CA LEU A 3 -16.59 17.91 12.07
C LEU A 3 -16.33 16.53 12.72
N ARG A 4 -17.40 15.73 12.86
CA ARG A 4 -17.32 14.25 12.88
C ARG A 4 -18.00 13.71 11.62
N ARG A 5 -17.42 13.95 10.45
CA ARG A 5 -17.97 13.52 9.14
C ARG A 5 -17.11 12.37 8.60
N ASN A 6 -17.63 11.14 8.74
CA ASN A 6 -17.37 9.91 7.96
C ASN A 6 -15.93 9.39 7.74
N GLN A 7 -15.09 9.28 8.78
CA GLN A 7 -13.80 8.55 8.67
C GLN A 7 -13.94 7.01 8.60
N PHE A 8 -15.08 6.48 9.06
CA PHE A 8 -15.35 5.05 9.15
C PHE A 8 -15.42 4.33 7.78
N PRO A 9 -16.14 4.84 6.76
CA PRO A 9 -16.20 4.20 5.44
C PRO A 9 -14.86 4.22 4.69
N GLU A 10 -14.02 5.24 4.87
CA GLU A 10 -12.69 5.33 4.25
C GLU A 10 -11.73 4.30 4.86
N PHE A 11 -11.73 4.17 6.20
CA PHE A 11 -10.97 3.14 6.88
C PHE A 11 -11.42 1.73 6.48
N LEU A 12 -12.74 1.50 6.37
CA LEU A 12 -13.28 0.22 5.92
C LEU A 12 -12.89 -0.09 4.47
N ALA A 13 -12.92 0.90 3.58
CA ALA A 13 -12.52 0.73 2.18
C ALA A 13 -11.00 0.45 2.06
N PHE A 14 -10.18 1.12 2.86
CA PHE A 14 -8.74 0.84 2.94
C PHE A 14 -8.46 -0.56 3.49
N PHE A 15 -9.16 -0.95 4.57
CA PHE A 15 -9.03 -2.27 5.17
C PHE A 15 -9.47 -3.37 4.19
N TRP A 16 -10.60 -3.20 3.50
CA TRP A 16 -11.05 -4.16 2.50
C TRP A 16 -10.12 -4.24 1.30
N GLY A 17 -9.68 -3.09 0.76
CA GLY A 17 -8.70 -3.07 -0.33
C GLY A 17 -7.41 -3.80 0.05
N SER A 18 -6.93 -3.57 1.28
CA SER A 18 -5.72 -4.22 1.81
C SER A 18 -5.92 -5.73 2.02
N ALA A 19 -7.08 -6.15 2.53
CA ALA A 19 -7.41 -7.56 2.73
C ALA A 19 -7.51 -8.33 1.40
N VAL A 20 -8.13 -7.72 0.37
CA VAL A 20 -8.18 -8.29 -0.98
C VAL A 20 -6.78 -8.38 -1.58
N GLY A 21 -5.99 -7.31 -1.46
CA GLY A 21 -4.59 -7.32 -1.89
C GLY A 21 -3.77 -8.43 -1.23
N LEU A 22 -3.89 -8.57 0.09
CA LEU A 22 -3.21 -9.63 0.82
C LEU A 22 -3.66 -11.03 0.39
N GLY A 23 -4.96 -11.22 0.15
CA GLY A 23 -5.48 -12.48 -0.39
C GLY A 23 -4.88 -12.83 -1.75
N ILE A 24 -4.82 -11.85 -2.67
CA ILE A 24 -4.19 -12.03 -3.99
C ILE A 24 -2.69 -12.36 -3.84
N ASP A 25 -1.99 -11.69 -2.93
CA ASP A 25 -0.56 -11.91 -2.70
C ASP A 25 -0.28 -13.32 -2.17
N LEU A 26 -1.00 -13.76 -1.13
CA LEU A 26 -0.79 -15.06 -0.50
C LEU A 26 -1.20 -16.22 -1.41
N LEU A 27 -2.37 -16.11 -2.07
CA LEU A 27 -2.83 -17.13 -3.01
C LEU A 27 -1.93 -17.19 -4.23
N GLY A 28 -1.57 -16.04 -4.81
CA GLY A 28 -0.65 -15.95 -5.94
C GLY A 28 0.70 -16.56 -5.60
N PHE A 29 1.25 -16.24 -4.43
CA PHE A 29 2.50 -16.83 -3.96
C PHE A 29 2.41 -18.35 -3.82
N GLY A 30 1.35 -18.87 -3.18
CA GLY A 30 1.13 -20.30 -3.03
C GLY A 30 1.04 -21.02 -4.37
N ILE A 31 0.30 -20.43 -5.34
CA ILE A 31 0.20 -20.96 -6.71
C ILE A 31 1.57 -20.96 -7.38
N PHE A 32 2.35 -19.88 -7.30
CA PHE A 32 3.66 -19.80 -7.94
C PHE A 32 4.67 -20.78 -7.33
N MET A 33 4.64 -20.95 -6.01
CA MET A 33 5.45 -21.98 -5.34
C MET A 33 5.05 -23.38 -5.82
N TRP A 34 3.75 -23.65 -6.01
CA TRP A 34 3.28 -24.94 -6.53
C TRP A 34 3.69 -25.19 -7.99
N THR A 35 3.80 -24.14 -8.80
CA THR A 35 4.35 -24.24 -10.18
C THR A 35 5.87 -24.36 -10.24
N GLY A 36 6.57 -24.34 -9.09
CA GLY A 36 8.02 -24.51 -9.01
C GLY A 36 8.83 -23.24 -9.24
N LEU A 37 8.22 -22.05 -9.13
CA LEU A 37 8.99 -20.81 -9.11
C LEU A 37 9.88 -20.78 -7.86
N VAL A 38 11.07 -20.22 -8.01
CA VAL A 38 11.94 -19.94 -6.86
C VAL A 38 11.33 -18.84 -5.98
N VAL A 39 11.58 -18.90 -4.68
CA VAL A 39 10.88 -18.12 -3.64
C VAL A 39 10.90 -16.61 -3.93
N TRP A 40 12.05 -16.06 -4.35
CA TRP A 40 12.15 -14.64 -4.67
C TRP A 40 11.28 -14.23 -5.88
N GLN A 41 11.18 -15.08 -6.91
CA GLN A 41 10.35 -14.81 -8.09
C GLN A 41 8.87 -14.90 -7.74
N ALA A 42 8.49 -15.96 -7.04
CA ALA A 42 7.12 -16.16 -6.57
C ALA A 42 6.65 -14.95 -5.75
N ASN A 43 7.50 -14.45 -4.83
CA ASN A 43 7.18 -13.28 -4.02
C ASN A 43 7.10 -12.00 -4.86
N ALA A 44 8.08 -11.76 -5.74
CA ALA A 44 8.11 -10.56 -6.55
C ALA A 44 6.85 -10.44 -7.44
N VAL A 45 6.47 -11.52 -8.12
CA VAL A 45 5.30 -11.52 -9.01
C VAL A 45 4.00 -11.39 -8.23
N SER A 46 3.82 -12.18 -7.16
CA SER A 46 2.60 -12.12 -6.34
C SER A 46 2.40 -10.75 -5.68
N SER A 47 3.47 -10.16 -5.14
CA SER A 47 3.39 -8.84 -4.49
C SER A 47 3.15 -7.72 -5.50
N THR A 48 3.73 -7.81 -6.70
CA THR A 48 3.45 -6.85 -7.78
C THR A 48 1.99 -6.90 -8.21
N LEU A 49 1.42 -8.11 -8.39
CA LEU A 49 0.01 -8.29 -8.72
C LEU A 49 -0.91 -7.73 -7.63
N SER A 50 -0.58 -8.01 -6.36
CA SER A 50 -1.31 -7.51 -5.20
C SER A 50 -1.34 -5.98 -5.15
N ILE A 51 -0.17 -5.33 -5.21
CA ILE A 51 -0.06 -3.86 -5.15
C ILE A 51 -0.79 -3.21 -6.32
N THR A 52 -0.71 -3.81 -7.51
CA THR A 52 -1.44 -3.33 -8.69
C THR A 52 -2.96 -3.41 -8.47
N ALA A 53 -3.46 -4.54 -7.96
CA ALA A 53 -4.87 -4.70 -7.63
C ALA A 53 -5.34 -3.70 -6.56
N VAL A 54 -4.57 -3.55 -5.47
CA VAL A 54 -4.85 -2.56 -4.41
C VAL A 54 -4.85 -1.15 -4.99
N TYR A 55 -3.88 -0.80 -5.82
CA TYR A 55 -3.82 0.51 -6.47
C TYR A 55 -5.07 0.76 -7.31
N PHE A 56 -5.51 -0.19 -8.14
CA PHE A 56 -6.72 -0.04 -8.93
C PHE A 56 -7.99 0.07 -8.07
N LEU A 57 -8.11 -0.74 -7.01
CA LEU A 57 -9.22 -0.69 -6.07
C LEU A 57 -9.26 0.67 -5.35
N VAL A 58 -8.16 1.09 -4.75
CA VAL A 58 -8.09 2.35 -4.00
C VAL A 58 -8.26 3.55 -4.93
N THR A 59 -7.66 3.54 -6.11
CA THR A 59 -7.80 4.64 -7.08
C THR A 59 -9.23 4.73 -7.62
N ARG A 60 -9.86 3.59 -7.95
CA ARG A 60 -11.23 3.56 -8.50
C ARG A 60 -12.31 3.94 -7.48
N TYR A 61 -12.12 3.60 -6.21
CA TYR A 61 -13.13 3.81 -5.16
C TYR A 61 -12.88 5.01 -4.26
N SER A 62 -11.63 5.46 -4.08
CA SER A 62 -11.27 6.43 -3.03
C SER A 62 -10.88 7.81 -3.58
N PHE A 63 -10.18 7.88 -4.71
CA PHE A 63 -9.63 9.14 -5.22
C PHE A 63 -10.16 9.48 -6.60
N ARG A 64 -11.34 10.10 -6.66
CA ARG A 64 -11.76 10.96 -7.80
C ARG A 64 -10.89 12.25 -7.88
N ALA A 65 -9.59 12.18 -7.61
CA ALA A 65 -8.71 13.32 -7.43
C ALA A 65 -7.41 13.17 -8.25
N HIS A 66 -6.96 14.28 -8.84
CA HIS A 66 -5.77 14.38 -9.67
C HIS A 66 -4.50 13.87 -8.96
N SER A 67 -4.01 12.69 -9.35
CA SER A 67 -2.72 12.20 -8.90
C SER A 67 -1.60 12.96 -9.63
N GLN A 68 -0.68 13.55 -8.87
CA GLN A 68 0.53 14.15 -9.45
C GLN A 68 1.47 13.02 -9.89
N VAL A 69 1.98 13.11 -11.12
CA VAL A 69 2.90 12.11 -11.72
C VAL A 69 4.10 11.84 -10.81
N PHE A 70 4.62 12.86 -10.14
CA PHE A 70 5.71 12.72 -9.18
C PHE A 70 5.38 11.78 -8.02
N THR A 71 4.21 11.92 -7.41
CA THR A 71 3.74 11.05 -6.31
C THR A 71 3.60 9.60 -6.78
N TYR A 72 3.14 9.40 -8.02
CA TYR A 72 3.07 8.07 -8.63
C TYR A 72 4.45 7.44 -8.83
N VAL A 73 5.42 8.18 -9.39
CA VAL A 73 6.79 7.68 -9.60
C VAL A 73 7.45 7.31 -8.27
N VAL A 74 7.33 8.18 -7.26
CA VAL A 74 7.89 7.92 -5.91
C VAL A 74 7.21 6.72 -5.25
N PHE A 75 5.90 6.57 -5.41
CA PHE A 75 5.16 5.41 -4.90
C PHE A 75 5.62 4.11 -5.57
N VAL A 76 5.70 4.07 -6.91
CA VAL A 76 6.13 2.90 -7.66
C VAL A 76 7.58 2.53 -7.32
N ALA A 77 8.48 3.51 -7.26
CA ALA A 77 9.88 3.27 -6.92
C ALA A 77 10.03 2.68 -5.51
N TRP A 78 9.33 3.26 -4.53
CA TRP A 78 9.34 2.75 -3.15
C TRP A 78 8.81 1.34 -3.05
N TYR A 79 7.63 1.07 -3.62
CA TYR A 79 7.02 -0.25 -3.57
C TYR A 79 7.85 -1.28 -4.33
N GLY A 80 8.45 -0.93 -5.47
CA GLY A 80 9.39 -1.78 -6.18
C GLY A 80 10.60 -2.16 -5.31
N CYS A 81 11.22 -1.17 -4.65
CA CYS A 81 12.32 -1.42 -3.71
C CYS A 81 11.88 -2.31 -2.53
N SER A 82 10.72 -2.04 -1.93
CA SER A 82 10.16 -2.87 -0.86
C SER A 82 9.95 -4.32 -1.33
N ILE A 83 9.34 -4.53 -2.50
CA ILE A 83 9.12 -5.88 -3.05
C ILE A 83 10.45 -6.62 -3.20
N VAL A 84 11.46 -5.97 -3.79
CA VAL A 84 12.78 -6.58 -3.98
C VAL A 84 13.43 -6.90 -2.62
N ALA A 85 13.43 -5.95 -1.70
CA ALA A 85 14.02 -6.13 -0.37
C ALA A 85 13.36 -7.29 0.39
N PHE A 86 12.03 -7.34 0.43
CA PHE A 86 11.31 -8.44 1.07
C PHE A 86 11.46 -9.77 0.33
N SER A 87 11.57 -9.77 -1.00
CA SER A 87 11.82 -11.00 -1.77
C SER A 87 13.20 -11.59 -1.43
N VAL A 88 14.23 -10.76 -1.33
CA VAL A 88 15.57 -11.18 -0.89
C VAL A 88 15.54 -11.63 0.56
N LEU A 89 14.85 -10.90 1.44
CA LEU A 89 14.74 -11.26 2.85
C LEU A 89 14.05 -12.62 3.05
N ILE A 90 12.93 -12.86 2.38
CA ILE A 90 12.20 -14.14 2.46
C ILE A 90 13.04 -15.26 1.89
N GLN A 91 13.72 -15.04 0.75
CA GLN A 91 14.64 -16.03 0.18
C GLN A 91 15.80 -16.36 1.14
N TYR A 92 16.41 -15.35 1.76
CA TYR A 92 17.49 -15.54 2.73
C TYR A 92 16.98 -16.28 3.97
N ALA A 93 15.85 -15.88 4.54
CA ALA A 93 15.28 -16.52 5.71
C ALA A 93 14.88 -17.99 5.44
N THR A 94 14.32 -18.27 4.26
CA THR A 94 13.95 -19.61 3.82
C THR A 94 15.17 -20.49 3.53
N THR A 95 16.30 -19.92 3.11
CA THR A 95 17.54 -20.69 2.90
C THR A 95 18.35 -20.89 4.17
N ALA A 96 18.22 -19.98 5.13
CA ALA A 96 18.88 -20.06 6.43
C ALA A 96 18.09 -20.89 7.47
N SER A 97 16.89 -21.36 7.16
CA SER A 97 16.05 -22.14 8.07
C SER A 97 15.29 -23.23 7.33
N ASP A 98 14.92 -24.31 8.02
CA ASP A 98 14.12 -25.40 7.44
C ASP A 98 12.61 -25.10 7.41
N TRP A 99 12.22 -23.84 7.61
CA TRP A 99 10.81 -23.45 7.67
C TRP A 99 10.24 -23.25 6.28
N GLU A 100 8.94 -23.53 6.12
CA GLU A 100 8.28 -23.33 4.83
C GLU A 100 8.32 -21.86 4.38
N PRO A 101 8.54 -21.59 3.08
CA PRO A 101 8.58 -20.25 2.51
C PRO A 101 7.32 -19.41 2.81
N MET A 102 6.16 -20.07 2.90
CA MET A 102 4.88 -19.42 3.21
C MET A 102 4.88 -18.80 4.62
N VAL A 103 5.52 -19.46 5.59
CA VAL A 103 5.61 -18.97 6.97
C VAL A 103 6.44 -17.68 6.99
N TRP A 104 7.58 -17.65 6.30
CA TRP A 104 8.40 -16.44 6.21
C TRP A 104 7.71 -15.30 5.48
N LYS A 105 6.97 -15.59 4.41
CA LYS A 105 6.14 -14.58 3.75
C LYS A 105 5.12 -14.03 4.73
N LEU A 106 4.37 -14.88 5.44
CA LEU A 106 3.36 -14.45 6.40
C LEU A 106 3.93 -13.60 7.54
N LEU A 107 5.12 -13.97 8.06
CA LEU A 107 5.82 -13.18 9.08
C LEU A 107 6.31 -11.83 8.55
N SER A 108 6.67 -11.76 7.26
CA SER A 108 7.12 -10.52 6.63
C SER A 108 5.98 -9.54 6.34
N VAL A 109 4.76 -10.03 6.13
CA VAL A 109 3.57 -9.22 5.82
C VAL A 109 3.34 -8.07 6.82
N PRO A 110 3.22 -8.30 8.15
CA PRO A 110 2.95 -7.21 9.10
C PRO A 110 4.08 -6.17 9.11
N VAL A 111 5.34 -6.61 8.94
CA VAL A 111 6.50 -5.71 8.90
C VAL A 111 6.48 -4.86 7.64
N SER A 112 6.27 -5.50 6.48
CA SER A 112 6.13 -4.82 5.18
C SER A 112 4.97 -3.83 5.20
N PHE A 113 3.84 -4.22 5.77
CA PHE A 113 2.66 -3.36 5.87
C PHE A 113 2.95 -2.13 6.75
N ALA A 114 3.63 -2.30 7.88
CA ALA A 114 4.00 -1.19 8.76
C ALA A 114 4.94 -0.20 8.06
N ILE A 115 5.98 -0.70 7.39
CA ILE A 115 6.96 0.12 6.65
C ILE A 115 6.27 0.90 5.52
N ASN A 116 5.47 0.22 4.70
CA ASN A 116 4.76 0.83 3.59
C ASN A 116 3.68 1.83 4.06
N TYR A 117 3.04 1.57 5.19
CA TYR A 117 2.09 2.52 5.81
C TYR A 117 2.79 3.80 6.27
N ILE A 118 3.92 3.70 6.98
CA ILE A 118 4.69 4.87 7.44
C ILE A 118 5.14 5.71 6.24
N PHE A 119 5.66 5.06 5.20
CA PHE A 119 6.08 5.75 3.98
C PHE A 119 4.91 6.43 3.26
N SER A 120 3.80 5.71 3.05
CA SER A 120 2.62 6.27 2.40
C SER A 120 2.08 7.47 3.17
N ARG A 121 2.02 7.38 4.52
CA ARG A 121 1.60 8.50 5.38
C ARG A 121 2.52 9.71 5.22
N TRP A 122 3.84 9.50 5.10
CA TRP A 122 4.81 10.56 4.88
C TRP A 122 4.68 11.20 3.48
N LEU A 123 4.53 10.36 2.45
CA LEU A 123 4.41 10.78 1.05
C LEU A 123 3.16 11.65 0.84
N PHE A 124 2.00 11.19 1.33
CA PHE A 124 0.74 11.91 1.14
C PHE A 124 0.55 13.11 2.08
N ARG A 125 1.19 13.16 3.26
CA ARG A 125 1.19 14.37 4.11
C ARG A 125 1.88 15.57 3.46
N ARG A 126 2.90 15.33 2.62
CA ARG A 126 3.62 16.41 1.92
C ARG A 126 2.88 16.94 0.69
N GLY A 127 2.02 16.14 0.06
CA GLY A 127 1.19 16.57 -1.07
C GLY A 127 -0.05 17.40 -0.69
N GLY A 128 -0.46 17.40 0.58
CA GLY A 128 -1.66 18.09 1.06
C GLY A 128 -1.48 19.56 1.46
N THR A 129 -0.27 20.11 1.39
CA THR A 129 0.05 21.49 1.81
C THR A 129 -0.05 22.48 0.65
N GLY A 130 -1.10 22.36 -0.18
CA GLY A 130 -1.25 23.13 -1.41
C GLY A 130 -2.60 23.85 -1.61
N ILE A 131 -3.57 23.73 -0.70
CA ILE A 131 -4.83 24.51 -0.77
C ILE A 131 -5.22 24.97 0.65
N ALA A 132 -4.46 25.92 1.18
CA ALA A 132 -4.88 26.71 2.34
C ALA A 132 -4.40 28.15 2.16
N SER A 133 -5.05 28.89 1.25
CA SER A 133 -5.14 30.36 1.32
C SER A 133 -6.18 30.90 0.33
N THR A 134 -7.45 30.64 0.61
CA THR A 134 -8.45 31.70 0.47
C THR A 134 -8.93 31.98 1.88
N GLY A 135 -8.34 33.01 2.48
CA GLY A 135 -8.57 33.38 3.87
C GLY A 135 -10.05 33.68 4.18
N PRO A 136 -10.40 33.85 5.45
CA PRO A 136 -11.72 34.34 5.81
C PRO A 136 -11.92 35.71 5.17
N VAL A 137 -12.92 35.84 4.28
CA VAL A 137 -13.45 37.17 3.93
C VAL A 137 -14.02 37.73 5.23
N PRO A 138 -13.48 38.85 5.77
CA PRO A 138 -14.03 39.46 6.96
C PRO A 138 -15.46 39.90 6.67
N ALA A 139 -16.35 39.61 7.61
CA ALA A 139 -17.72 40.08 7.62
C ALA A 139 -17.76 41.59 7.40
N GLN A 140 -18.41 42.03 6.33
CA GLN A 140 -19.07 43.33 6.33
C GLN A 140 -20.55 43.07 6.59
N LEU A 141 -20.90 43.26 7.86
CA LEU A 141 -22.25 43.59 8.29
C LEU A 141 -22.58 44.98 7.71
N GLU A 142 -23.63 45.03 6.89
CA GLU A 142 -24.80 45.94 6.92
C GLU A 142 -24.60 47.44 7.29
N PRO A 143 -25.38 48.35 6.68
CA PRO A 143 -26.85 48.26 6.50
C PRO A 143 -27.39 48.34 5.07
#